data_AF-A0A3N4VLC8-F1
#
_entry.id   AF-A0A3N4VLC8-F1
#
_cell.length_a   1.000
_cell.length_b   1.000
_cell.length_c   1.000
_cell.angle_alpha   90.00
_cell.angle_beta   90.00
_cell.angle_gamma   90.00
#
_symmetry.space_group_name_H-M   'P 1'
#
loop_
_entity.id
_entity.type
_entity.pdbx_description
1 polymer ?
#
loop_
_entity_poly.entity_id
_entity_poly.type
_entity_poly.pdbx_seq_one_letter_code
_entity_poly.pdbx_strand_id
1 'polypeptide(L)'
;MTGARPRNFALDANGNVTANGDATYTYDGFNRLASATKDGTTTYYWVNALGRRTYRTRGSPNATGFICGVDGQLPAEYDWSRNAWRNYLRLGSELVGLVNSGDNQVYAVPTDHLGRPERVSHAAKANVCRANNYAFGRVVVQDGIGGLNLGFPGRYYDAESGIWQNGFRNYDASQLQRRLTCLVSCPGFPRRHVAARL
;
A
#
# COMPACT_ATOMS: atom_id res chain seq x y z
N MET A 1 20.49 24.91 9.00
CA MET A 1 19.71 23.65 8.89
C MET A 1 18.27 23.97 9.27
N THR A 2 17.37 24.18 8.31
CA THR A 2 15.94 24.35 8.58
C THR A 2 15.35 22.98 8.86
N GLY A 3 15.10 22.68 10.13
CA GLY A 3 14.50 21.42 10.55
C GLY A 3 13.13 21.22 9.89
N ALA A 4 12.82 19.97 9.53
CA ALA A 4 11.54 19.56 8.99
C ALA A 4 10.38 20.09 9.85
N ARG A 5 9.33 20.60 9.20
CA ARG A 5 8.10 21.08 9.86
C ARG A 5 7.62 20.04 10.89
N PRO A 6 7.31 20.44 12.14
CA PRO A 6 6.73 19.51 13.11
C PRO A 6 5.41 18.98 12.54
N ARG A 7 5.31 17.66 12.40
CA ARG A 7 4.05 16.99 12.04
C ARG A 7 3.28 16.68 13.32
N ASN A 8 2.07 17.21 13.42
CA ASN A 8 1.17 16.97 14.54
C ASN A 8 0.39 15.67 14.30
N PHE A 9 0.29 14.86 15.35
CA PHE A 9 -0.52 13.66 15.38
C PHE A 9 -1.68 13.84 16.35
N ALA A 10 -2.87 13.44 15.93
CA ALA A 10 -3.99 13.21 16.82
C ALA A 10 -4.20 11.71 16.97
N LEU A 11 -4.52 11.28 18.19
CA LEU A 11 -4.82 9.88 18.51
C LEU A 11 -6.22 9.78 19.14
N ASP A 12 -6.90 8.66 18.90
CA ASP A 12 -8.09 8.31 19.68
C ASP A 12 -7.73 7.55 20.97
N ALA A 13 -8.74 7.21 21.77
CA ALA A 13 -8.57 6.47 23.03
C ALA A 13 -8.00 5.05 22.82
N ASN A 14 -8.18 4.48 21.63
CA ASN A 14 -7.62 3.18 21.25
C ASN A 14 -6.19 3.31 20.70
N GLY A 15 -5.63 4.52 20.67
CA GLY A 15 -4.27 4.80 20.20
C GLY A 15 -4.11 4.75 18.68
N ASN A 16 -5.20 4.81 17.91
CA ASN A 16 -5.12 4.94 16.46
C ASN A 16 -4.86 6.38 16.07
N VAL A 17 -4.16 6.57 14.96
CA VAL A 17 -3.88 7.91 14.44
C VAL A 17 -5.11 8.44 13.72
N THR A 18 -5.74 9.48 14.24
CA THR A 18 -6.92 10.14 13.64
C THR A 18 -6.55 11.34 12.78
N ALA A 19 -5.37 11.92 12.98
CA ALA A 19 -4.80 12.95 12.11
C ALA A 19 -3.27 12.90 12.07
N ASN A 20 -2.69 13.25 10.92
CA ASN A 20 -1.24 13.35 10.69
C ASN A 20 -0.99 14.40 9.61
N GLY A 21 -0.63 15.62 10.03
CA GLY A 21 -0.59 16.77 9.12
C GLY A 21 -1.96 17.01 8.48
N ASP A 22 -2.01 17.10 7.15
CA ASP A 22 -3.24 17.37 6.38
C ASP A 22 -4.09 16.12 6.11
N ALA A 23 -3.68 14.97 6.63
CA ALA A 23 -4.42 13.71 6.49
C ALA A 23 -5.21 13.39 7.76
N THR A 24 -6.48 13.01 7.60
CA THR A 24 -7.35 12.50 8.67
C THR A 24 -7.78 11.08 8.39
N TYR A 25 -8.05 10.31 9.45
CA TYR A 25 -8.35 8.89 9.36
C TYR A 25 -9.51 8.53 10.28
N THR A 26 -10.34 7.61 9.82
CA THR A 26 -11.42 7.01 10.62
C THR A 26 -11.27 5.50 10.68
N TYR A 27 -11.80 4.89 11.75
CA TYR A 27 -11.68 3.47 12.01
C TYR A 27 -13.06 2.84 12.22
N ASP A 28 -13.20 1.58 11.82
CA ASP A 28 -14.41 0.80 12.05
C ASP A 28 -14.50 0.28 13.49
N GLY A 29 -15.62 -0.35 13.84
CA GLY A 29 -15.84 -0.93 15.18
C GLY A 29 -14.87 -2.06 15.56
N PHE A 30 -14.07 -2.56 14.61
CA PHE A 30 -13.00 -3.54 14.83
C PHE A 30 -11.62 -2.90 14.87
N ASN A 31 -11.55 -1.56 14.96
CA ASN A 31 -10.30 -0.81 15.05
C ASN A 31 -9.45 -0.87 13.77
N ARG A 32 -10.08 -1.00 12.60
CA ARG A 32 -9.42 -1.08 11.29
C ARG A 32 -9.69 0.19 10.48
N LEU A 33 -8.74 0.61 9.66
CA LEU A 33 -8.87 1.84 8.86
C LEU A 33 -10.08 1.75 7.93
N ALA A 34 -11.06 2.63 8.13
CA ALA A 34 -12.32 2.69 7.38
C ALA A 34 -12.29 3.79 6.31
N SER A 35 -11.68 4.94 6.62
CA SER A 35 -11.42 5.97 5.62
C SER A 35 -10.14 6.75 5.90
N ALA A 36 -9.58 7.32 4.84
CA ALA A 36 -8.50 8.28 4.91
C ALA A 36 -8.84 9.47 4.01
N THR A 37 -8.80 10.68 4.57
CA THR A 37 -8.93 11.92 3.83
C THR A 37 -7.58 12.58 3.75
N LYS A 38 -7.11 12.89 2.54
CA LYS A 38 -5.86 13.60 2.30
C LYS A 38 -6.06 14.52 1.11
N ASP A 39 -5.52 15.73 1.20
CA ASP A 39 -5.63 16.74 0.13
C ASP A 39 -7.09 16.96 -0.33
N GLY A 40 -8.02 17.03 0.64
CA GLY A 40 -9.46 17.18 0.41
C GLY A 40 -10.18 15.95 -0.16
N THR A 41 -9.46 14.86 -0.41
CA THR A 41 -9.99 13.66 -1.05
C THR A 41 -10.14 12.51 -0.06
N THR A 42 -11.38 12.02 0.11
CA THR A 42 -11.68 10.89 1.01
C THR A 42 -11.69 9.57 0.25
N THR A 43 -10.86 8.63 0.69
CA THR A 43 -10.88 7.23 0.25
C THR A 43 -11.50 6.37 1.34
N TYR A 44 -12.48 5.55 0.97
CA TYR A 44 -13.12 4.57 1.86
C TYR A 44 -12.57 3.17 1.61
N TYR A 45 -12.51 2.34 2.65
CA TYR A 45 -11.97 0.99 2.62
C TYR A 45 -12.95 -0.02 3.23
N TRP A 46 -13.08 -1.17 2.58
CA TRP A 46 -13.86 -2.29 3.09
C TRP A 46 -12.92 -3.45 3.38
N VAL A 47 -13.16 -4.05 4.53
CA VAL A 47 -12.34 -5.14 5.06
C VAL A 47 -13.27 -6.28 5.43
N ASN A 48 -12.99 -7.49 4.95
CA ASN A 48 -13.79 -8.66 5.24
C ASN A 48 -13.63 -9.12 6.71
N ALA A 49 -14.39 -10.16 7.10
CA ALA A 49 -14.34 -10.71 8.46
C ALA A 49 -12.95 -11.25 8.84
N LEU A 50 -12.12 -11.65 7.86
CA LEU A 50 -10.74 -12.11 8.08
C LEU A 50 -9.72 -10.95 8.18
N GLY A 51 -10.17 -9.70 8.17
CA GLY A 51 -9.30 -8.53 8.27
C GLY A 51 -8.52 -8.21 6.99
N ARG A 52 -8.96 -8.72 5.83
CA ARG A 52 -8.34 -8.47 4.53
C ARG A 52 -9.13 -7.42 3.76
N ARG A 53 -8.43 -6.47 3.15
CA ARG A 53 -9.08 -5.43 2.34
C ARG A 53 -9.64 -6.01 1.06
N THR A 54 -10.93 -5.77 0.81
CA THR A 54 -11.66 -6.29 -0.36
C THR A 54 -12.04 -5.19 -1.34
N TYR A 55 -12.12 -3.94 -0.89
CA TYR A 55 -12.51 -2.84 -1.76
C TYR A 55 -11.97 -1.50 -1.26
N ARG A 56 -11.70 -0.59 -2.18
CA ARG A 56 -11.46 0.83 -1.91
C ARG A 56 -12.20 1.70 -2.93
N THR A 57 -12.66 2.89 -2.52
CA THR A 57 -13.27 3.85 -3.44
C THR A 57 -13.11 5.30 -3.02
N ARG A 58 -13.08 6.20 -4.00
CA ARG A 58 -13.28 7.66 -3.86
C ARG A 58 -14.55 8.14 -4.57
N GLY A 59 -15.49 7.24 -4.81
CA GLY A 59 -16.62 7.44 -5.73
C GLY A 59 -16.33 6.87 -7.11
N SER A 60 -17.39 6.64 -7.90
CA SER A 60 -17.27 6.10 -9.26
C SER A 60 -16.59 7.11 -10.20
N PRO A 61 -15.70 6.68 -11.12
CA PRO A 61 -15.24 5.32 -11.35
C PRO A 61 -13.97 4.94 -10.54
N ASN A 62 -13.56 5.78 -9.58
CA ASN A 62 -12.33 5.62 -8.80
C ASN A 62 -12.49 4.56 -7.70
N ALA A 63 -12.59 3.30 -8.11
CA ALA A 63 -12.72 2.15 -7.23
C ALA A 63 -11.77 1.02 -7.61
N THR A 64 -11.31 0.28 -6.60
CA THR A 64 -10.53 -0.94 -6.80
C THR A 64 -11.09 -2.07 -5.94
N GLY A 65 -11.46 -3.18 -6.57
CA GLY A 65 -11.80 -4.44 -5.89
C GLY A 65 -10.55 -5.32 -5.75
N PHE A 66 -10.43 -6.01 -4.61
CA PHE A 66 -9.29 -6.86 -4.30
C PHE A 66 -9.74 -8.30 -4.07
N ILE A 67 -9.15 -9.24 -4.80
CA ILE A 67 -9.34 -10.67 -4.54
C ILE A 67 -8.41 -11.10 -3.43
N CYS A 68 -8.94 -11.72 -2.39
CA CYS A 68 -8.14 -12.19 -1.26
C CYS A 68 -7.74 -13.66 -1.48
N GLY A 69 -6.44 -13.94 -1.68
CA GLY A 69 -5.93 -15.31 -1.81
C GLY A 69 -5.85 -16.04 -0.47
N VAL A 70 -5.72 -17.37 -0.48
CA VAL A 70 -5.77 -18.22 0.73
C VAL A 70 -4.76 -17.81 1.81
N ASP A 71 -3.55 -17.39 1.42
CA ASP A 71 -2.47 -17.01 2.35
C ASP A 71 -2.39 -15.50 2.65
N GLY A 72 -3.45 -14.73 2.33
CA GLY A 72 -3.44 -13.28 2.48
C GLY A 72 -2.67 -12.56 1.38
N GLN A 73 -2.20 -13.30 0.36
CA GLN A 73 -1.70 -12.73 -0.88
C GLN A 73 -2.83 -12.03 -1.65
N LEU A 74 -2.45 -11.03 -2.45
CA LEU A 74 -3.32 -10.37 -3.43
C LEU A 74 -3.10 -11.02 -4.80
N PRO A 75 -3.91 -12.01 -5.21
CA PRO A 75 -3.84 -12.62 -6.54
C PRO A 75 -4.29 -11.69 -7.66
N ALA A 76 -5.31 -10.86 -7.42
CA ALA A 76 -5.83 -9.97 -8.45
C ALA A 76 -6.53 -8.75 -7.87
N GLU A 77 -6.55 -7.68 -8.66
CA GLU A 77 -7.34 -6.48 -8.42
C GLU A 77 -8.13 -6.09 -9.67
N TYR A 78 -9.29 -5.47 -9.47
CA TYR A 78 -10.08 -4.89 -10.55
C TYR A 78 -10.16 -3.38 -10.36
N ASP A 79 -9.71 -2.62 -11.35
CA ASP A 79 -9.74 -1.16 -11.34
C ASP A 79 -10.90 -0.69 -12.23
N TRP A 80 -11.92 -0.07 -11.61
CA TRP A 80 -13.10 0.44 -12.31
C TRP A 80 -12.79 1.64 -13.20
N SER A 81 -11.76 2.44 -12.88
CA SER A 81 -11.34 3.58 -13.69
C SER A 81 -10.74 3.12 -15.02
N ARG A 82 -10.11 1.94 -15.00
CA ARG A 82 -9.51 1.30 -16.19
C ARG A 82 -10.42 0.26 -16.83
N ASN A 83 -11.50 -0.10 -16.14
CA ASN A 83 -12.37 -1.19 -16.50
C ASN A 83 -11.58 -2.49 -16.81
N ALA A 84 -10.58 -2.80 -15.96
CA ALA A 84 -9.62 -3.86 -16.23
C ALA A 84 -9.18 -4.59 -14.97
N TRP A 85 -8.92 -5.89 -15.14
CA TRP A 85 -8.26 -6.73 -14.15
C TRP A 85 -6.76 -6.58 -14.24
N ARG A 86 -6.11 -6.64 -13.08
CA ARG A 86 -4.69 -6.91 -12.95
C ARG A 86 -4.50 -8.17 -12.12
N ASN A 87 -3.86 -9.17 -12.72
CA ASN A 87 -3.56 -10.44 -12.08
C ASN A 87 -2.07 -10.51 -11.77
N TYR A 88 -1.72 -10.98 -10.58
CA TYR A 88 -0.35 -11.10 -10.12
C TYR A 88 0.09 -12.56 -10.21
N LEU A 89 1.16 -12.81 -10.96
CA LEU A 89 1.75 -14.12 -11.15
C LEU A 89 2.83 -14.33 -10.09
N ARG A 90 2.70 -15.41 -9.32
CA ARG A 90 3.62 -15.73 -8.24
C ARG A 90 4.18 -17.14 -8.34
N LEU A 91 5.42 -17.32 -7.92
CA LEU A 91 6.03 -18.61 -7.66
C LEU A 91 6.21 -18.74 -6.14
N GLY A 92 5.34 -19.53 -5.49
CA GLY A 92 5.23 -19.49 -4.03
C GLY A 92 4.83 -18.09 -3.55
N SER A 93 5.66 -17.47 -2.70
CA SER A 93 5.45 -16.10 -2.22
C SER A 93 6.05 -15.01 -3.13
N GLU A 94 6.89 -15.38 -4.11
CA GLU A 94 7.62 -14.42 -4.94
C GLU A 94 6.75 -13.89 -6.08
N LEU A 95 6.78 -12.58 -6.32
CA LEU A 95 6.10 -11.97 -7.47
C LEU A 95 7.03 -12.03 -8.68
N VAL A 96 6.63 -12.80 -9.71
CA VAL A 96 7.44 -13.00 -10.92
C VAL A 96 6.88 -12.23 -12.12
N GLY A 97 5.59 -11.89 -12.09
CA GLY A 97 4.95 -11.20 -13.20
C GLY A 97 3.57 -10.65 -12.86
N LEU A 98 2.99 -9.96 -13.82
CA LEU A 98 1.60 -9.53 -13.78
C LEU A 98 0.98 -9.53 -15.17
N VAL A 99 -0.34 -9.65 -15.23
CA VAL A 99 -1.14 -9.56 -16.46
C VAL A 99 -2.17 -8.45 -16.29
N ASN A 100 -2.16 -7.48 -17.20
CA ASN A 100 -3.21 -6.48 -17.29
C ASN A 100 -4.20 -6.91 -18.37
N SER A 101 -5.49 -7.02 -18.03
CA SER A 101 -6.50 -7.39 -19.03
C SER A 101 -6.84 -6.24 -19.99
N GLY A 102 -6.56 -4.99 -19.61
CA GLY A 102 -6.86 -3.82 -20.43
C GLY A 102 -5.99 -3.71 -21.68
N ASP A 103 -4.74 -4.20 -21.63
CA ASP A 103 -3.80 -4.23 -22.75
C ASP A 103 -3.50 -5.67 -23.23
N ASN A 104 -4.03 -6.67 -22.52
CA ASN A 104 -3.78 -8.10 -22.74
C ASN A 104 -2.29 -8.46 -22.78
N GLN A 105 -1.45 -7.73 -22.02
CA GLN A 105 -0.01 -7.94 -21.95
C GLN A 105 0.39 -8.69 -20.67
N VAL A 106 1.41 -9.53 -20.83
CA VAL A 106 2.14 -10.15 -19.72
C VAL A 106 3.40 -9.35 -19.47
N TYR A 107 3.63 -9.01 -18.21
CA TYR A 107 4.78 -8.26 -17.75
C TYR A 107 5.62 -9.10 -16.80
N ALA A 108 6.93 -9.11 -17.03
CA ALA A 108 7.89 -9.68 -16.10
C ALA A 108 8.24 -8.64 -15.02
N VAL A 109 8.31 -9.08 -13.76
CA VAL A 109 8.58 -8.20 -12.62
C VAL A 109 9.83 -8.69 -11.86
N PRO A 110 11.03 -8.30 -12.29
CA PRO A 110 12.24 -8.54 -11.49
C PRO A 110 12.16 -7.84 -10.12
N THR A 111 12.46 -8.60 -9.08
CA THR A 111 12.54 -8.13 -7.70
C THR A 111 13.97 -8.09 -7.19
N ASP A 112 14.23 -7.28 -6.16
CA ASP A 112 15.49 -7.33 -5.43
C ASP A 112 15.59 -8.58 -4.51
N HIS A 113 16.70 -8.71 -3.78
CA HIS A 113 16.94 -9.82 -2.85
C HIS A 113 15.93 -9.92 -1.68
N LEU A 114 15.11 -8.89 -1.47
CA LEU A 114 14.03 -8.88 -0.47
C LEU A 114 12.65 -9.11 -1.12
N GLY A 115 12.59 -9.42 -2.42
CA GLY A 115 11.34 -9.61 -3.14
C GLY A 115 10.58 -8.32 -3.45
N ARG A 116 11.26 -7.16 -3.45
CA ARG A 116 10.64 -5.86 -3.76
C ARG A 116 10.71 -5.58 -5.26
N PRO A 117 9.58 -5.29 -5.93
CA PRO A 117 9.58 -4.96 -7.36
C PRO A 117 10.39 -3.71 -7.69
N GLU A 118 11.45 -3.88 -8.49
CA GLU A 118 12.33 -2.78 -8.91
C GLU A 118 12.04 -2.35 -10.35
N ARG A 119 11.75 -3.31 -11.23
CA ARG A 119 11.53 -3.07 -12.66
C ARG A 119 10.36 -3.90 -13.17
N VAL A 120 9.72 -3.41 -14.21
CA VAL A 120 8.73 -4.16 -14.99
C VAL A 120 9.07 -4.03 -16.47
N SER A 121 9.03 -5.15 -17.18
CA SER A 121 9.26 -5.18 -18.63
C SER A 121 8.18 -5.96 -19.37
N HIS A 122 7.83 -5.48 -20.56
CA HIS A 122 6.90 -6.16 -21.46
C HIS A 122 7.59 -7.29 -22.26
N ALA A 123 6.83 -8.02 -23.08
CA ALA A 123 7.33 -9.13 -23.90
C ALA A 123 8.54 -8.77 -24.79
N ALA A 124 8.54 -7.60 -25.43
CA ALA A 124 9.69 -7.09 -26.20
C ALA A 124 10.84 -6.51 -25.33
N LYS A 125 10.90 -6.86 -24.02
CA LYS A 125 11.98 -6.56 -23.06
C LYS A 125 12.23 -5.09 -22.70
N ALA A 126 11.48 -4.12 -23.22
CA ALA A 126 11.63 -2.73 -22.80
C ALA A 126 11.08 -2.49 -21.39
N ASN A 127 11.68 -1.51 -20.70
CA ASN A 127 11.30 -1.12 -19.35
C ASN A 127 10.03 -0.28 -19.43
N VAL A 128 8.96 -0.75 -18.80
CA VAL A 128 7.68 -0.02 -18.74
C VAL A 128 7.43 0.61 -17.38
N CYS A 129 8.04 0.08 -16.32
CA CYS A 129 7.97 0.65 -14.99
C CYS A 129 9.28 0.43 -14.26
N ARG A 130 9.68 1.40 -13.43
CA ARG A 130 10.87 1.33 -12.59
C ARG A 130 10.64 2.04 -11.27
N ALA A 131 11.15 1.46 -10.20
CA ALA A 131 11.12 2.06 -8.88
C ALA A 131 12.48 1.95 -8.19
N ASN A 132 12.83 3.00 -7.46
CA ASN A 132 13.99 3.04 -6.59
C ASN A 132 13.55 2.57 -5.19
N ASN A 133 14.07 1.43 -4.75
CA ASN A 133 13.82 0.88 -3.44
C ASN A 133 14.88 1.38 -2.44
N TYR A 134 14.45 2.20 -1.49
CA TYR A 134 15.28 2.65 -0.37
C TYR A 134 15.13 1.69 0.81
N ALA A 135 15.91 1.87 1.88
CA ALA A 135 15.85 0.98 3.07
C ALA A 135 14.42 0.83 3.63
N PHE A 136 13.69 1.94 3.70
CA PHE A 136 12.32 1.93 4.23
C PHE A 136 11.28 2.51 3.26
N GLY A 137 11.72 3.17 2.19
CA GLY A 137 10.84 3.83 1.23
C GLY A 137 10.96 3.24 -0.16
N ARG A 138 10.07 3.67 -1.05
CA ARG A 138 10.10 3.34 -2.47
C ARG A 138 9.57 4.53 -3.25
N VAL A 139 10.22 4.84 -4.36
CA VAL A 139 9.76 5.88 -5.29
C VAL A 139 9.68 5.28 -6.69
N VAL A 140 8.50 5.32 -7.30
CA VAL A 140 8.32 4.93 -8.70
C VAL A 140 8.85 6.08 -9.56
N VAL A 141 9.89 5.82 -10.36
CA VAL A 141 10.54 6.81 -11.23
C VAL A 141 10.08 6.72 -12.68
N GLN A 142 9.50 5.59 -13.07
CA GLN A 142 8.89 5.38 -14.37
C GLN A 142 7.63 4.56 -14.20
N ASP A 143 6.53 5.00 -14.80
CA ASP A 143 5.25 4.30 -14.74
C ASP A 143 4.51 4.36 -16.09
N GLY A 144 4.57 3.25 -16.83
CA GLY A 144 3.86 3.04 -18.09
C GLY A 144 2.80 1.95 -18.00
N ILE A 145 2.48 1.44 -16.80
CA ILE A 145 1.51 0.34 -16.61
C ILE A 145 0.32 0.73 -15.75
N GLY A 146 0.22 2.01 -15.36
CA GLY A 146 -0.80 2.50 -14.44
C GLY A 146 -0.49 2.07 -13.00
N GLY A 147 0.71 2.32 -12.52
CA GLY A 147 1.08 2.16 -11.13
C GLY A 147 1.42 0.73 -10.75
N LEU A 148 2.57 0.57 -10.08
CA LEU A 148 2.98 -0.65 -9.41
C LEU A 148 2.80 -0.46 -7.90
N ASN A 149 1.62 -0.83 -7.41
CA ASN A 149 1.23 -0.63 -6.01
C ASN A 149 1.78 -1.72 -5.08
N LEU A 150 2.24 -2.85 -5.61
CA LEU A 150 3.03 -3.83 -4.85
C LEU A 150 4.47 -3.34 -4.75
N GLY A 151 4.97 -3.16 -3.54
CA GLY A 151 6.31 -2.58 -3.33
C GLY A 151 7.15 -3.28 -2.28
N PHE A 152 6.57 -3.69 -1.17
CA PHE A 152 7.22 -4.55 -0.18
C PHE A 152 6.51 -5.91 -0.15
N PRO A 153 7.18 -6.99 0.28
CA PRO A 153 6.53 -8.29 0.45
C PRO A 153 5.24 -8.15 1.28
N GLY A 154 4.12 -8.57 0.68
CA GLY A 154 2.80 -8.51 1.32
C GLY A 154 2.20 -7.11 1.52
N ARG A 155 2.81 -6.05 0.97
CA ARG A 155 2.32 -4.67 1.13
C ARG A 155 1.79 -4.07 -0.16
N TYR A 156 0.69 -3.36 -0.01
CA TYR A 156 0.03 -2.63 -1.08
C TYR A 156 0.06 -1.13 -0.80
N TYR A 157 0.47 -0.33 -1.77
CA TYR A 157 0.51 1.12 -1.68
C TYR A 157 -0.78 1.75 -2.19
N ASP A 158 -1.42 2.56 -1.36
CA ASP A 158 -2.48 3.45 -1.77
C ASP A 158 -1.87 4.82 -2.09
N ALA A 159 -1.67 5.09 -3.38
CA ALA A 159 -1.03 6.32 -3.83
C ALA A 159 -1.73 7.59 -3.35
N GLU A 160 -3.03 7.49 -3.09
CA GLU A 160 -3.91 8.64 -2.93
C GLU A 160 -4.02 9.08 -1.48
N SER A 161 -3.97 8.13 -0.54
CA SER A 161 -3.75 8.42 0.87
C SER A 161 -2.26 8.46 1.23
N GLY A 162 -1.38 7.90 0.38
CA GLY A 162 0.05 7.80 0.63
C GLY A 162 0.41 6.77 1.71
N ILE A 163 -0.47 5.78 1.94
CA ILE A 163 -0.29 4.76 2.97
C ILE A 163 0.01 3.40 2.36
N TRP A 164 0.72 2.58 3.12
CA TRP A 164 0.96 1.18 2.85
C TRP A 164 0.03 0.33 3.71
N GLN A 165 -0.79 -0.48 3.04
CA GLN A 165 -1.55 -1.55 3.65
C GLN A 165 -0.68 -2.80 3.81
N ASN A 166 -0.75 -3.43 4.99
CA ASN A 166 -0.06 -4.66 5.35
C ASN A 166 -1.00 -5.53 6.20
N GLY A 167 -1.97 -6.16 5.55
CA GLY A 167 -3.00 -6.97 6.21
C GLY A 167 -3.76 -6.14 7.25
N PHE A 168 -3.50 -6.40 8.52
CA PHE A 168 -4.17 -5.74 9.65
C PHE A 168 -3.61 -4.34 9.99
N ARG A 169 -2.54 -3.88 9.34
CA ARG A 169 -1.86 -2.62 9.68
C ARG A 169 -1.70 -1.71 8.49
N ASN A 170 -1.84 -0.41 8.74
CA ASN A 170 -1.58 0.66 7.79
C ASN A 170 -0.37 1.50 8.22
N TYR A 171 0.46 1.92 7.28
CA TYR A 171 1.69 2.68 7.54
C TYR A 171 1.81 3.89 6.62
N ASP A 172 2.23 5.04 7.15
CA ASP A 172 2.65 6.18 6.34
C ASP A 172 4.18 6.15 6.17
N ALA A 173 4.65 5.96 4.94
CA ALA A 173 6.08 5.87 4.62
C ALA A 173 6.79 7.24 4.61
N SER A 174 6.06 8.36 4.56
CA SER A 174 6.68 9.69 4.63
C SER A 174 7.26 10.02 6.02
N GLN A 175 7.01 9.17 7.01
CA GLN A 175 7.52 9.25 8.39
C GLN A 175 8.95 8.66 8.56
N LEU A 176 9.53 8.12 7.48
CA LEU A 176 10.68 7.22 7.53
C LEU A 176 12.05 7.89 7.53
N GLN A 177 12.14 9.19 7.82
CA GLN A 177 13.38 9.71 8.38
C GLN A 177 13.57 9.36 9.85
N ARG A 178 12.57 8.84 10.60
CA ARG A 178 12.82 8.38 11.99
C ARG A 178 11.86 7.42 12.72
N ARG A 179 10.66 7.06 12.27
CA ARG A 179 9.79 6.07 13.00
C ARG A 179 8.67 5.52 12.10
N LEU A 180 8.49 4.19 12.04
CA LEU A 180 7.25 3.60 11.53
C LEU A 180 6.12 3.88 12.54
N THR A 181 5.21 4.79 12.22
CA THR A 181 3.96 4.93 12.98
C THR A 181 2.94 3.96 12.40
N CYS A 182 2.61 2.93 13.17
CA CYS A 182 1.49 2.05 12.87
C CYS A 182 0.21 2.84 13.10
N LEU A 183 -0.67 2.93 12.10
CA LEU A 183 -1.92 3.68 12.21
C LEU A 183 -2.93 2.99 13.15
N VAL A 184 -2.74 1.70 13.43
CA VAL A 184 -3.54 0.90 14.37
C VAL A 184 -2.66 0.47 15.55
N SER A 185 -3.08 0.75 16.79
CA SER A 185 -2.38 0.25 17.97
C SER A 185 -2.72 -1.23 18.23
N CYS A 186 -1.79 -2.01 18.79
CA CYS A 186 -2.06 -3.39 19.19
C CYS A 186 -2.64 -3.39 20.62
N PRO A 187 -3.82 -3.99 20.88
CA PRO A 187 -4.28 -4.18 22.25
C PRO A 187 -3.32 -5.14 22.97
N GLY A 188 -2.80 -4.76 24.13
CA GLY A 188 -2.09 -5.66 25.04
C GLY A 188 -0.55 -5.70 24.97
N PHE A 189 0.11 -4.88 24.16
CA PHE A 189 1.58 -4.76 24.19
C PHE A 189 2.01 -3.33 24.59
N PRO A 190 2.70 -3.13 25.73
CA PRO A 190 3.29 -1.84 26.05
C PRO A 190 4.36 -1.48 25.00
N ARG A 191 4.49 -0.17 24.73
CA ARG A 191 5.43 0.40 23.73
C ARG A 191 6.86 -0.09 23.95
N ARG A 192 7.28 -1.17 23.28
CA ARG A 192 8.70 -1.36 22.98
C ARG A 192 8.98 -0.62 21.68
N HIS A 193 9.41 0.63 21.82
CA HIS A 193 10.20 1.29 20.80
C HIS A 193 11.48 0.46 20.61
N VAL A 194 11.46 -0.52 19.71
CA VAL A 194 12.70 -1.15 19.24
C VAL A 194 13.32 -0.16 18.26
N ALA A 195 14.11 0.76 18.80
CA ALA A 195 15.21 1.29 18.02
C ALA A 195 16.13 0.11 17.72
N ALA A 196 16.27 -0.27 16.46
CA ALA A 196 17.45 -1.01 16.04
C ALA A 196 18.63 -0.08 16.32
N ARG A 197 19.31 -0.33 17.44
CA ARG A 197 20.62 0.24 17.72
C ARG A 197 21.56 -0.51 16.79
N LEU A 198 22.17 0.20 15.85
CA LEU A 198 23.45 -0.22 15.27
C LEU A 198 24.51 -0.08 16.36
#